data_AF-A0AAU8IVF9-F1
#
_entry.id   AF-A0AAU8IVF9-F1
#
_cell.length_a   1.000
_cell.length_b   1.000
_cell.length_c   1.000
_cell.angle_alpha   90.00
_cell.angle_beta   90.00
_cell.angle_gamma   90.00
#
_symmetry.space_group_name_H-M   'P 1'
#
loop_
_entity.id
_entity.type
_entity.pdbx_description
1 polymer ?
#
loop_
_entity_poly.entity_id
_entity_poly.type
_entity_poly.pdbx_seq_one_letter_code
_entity_poly.pdbx_strand_id
1 'polypeptide(L)' 'MAGEHDAWDDVVLDADFIRDAEATEPSARARMLTARWSREAPEPQPWRSDKPPAGWFFSKARRGKWRRRR' A
#
# COMPACT_ATOMS: atom_id res chain seq x y z
N MET A 1 25.46 14.96 29.11
CA MET A 1 25.03 14.72 27.71
C MET A 1 23.51 14.91 27.63
N ALA A 2 23.03 16.15 27.78
CA ALA A 2 21.60 16.45 27.87
C ALA A 2 21.11 17.46 26.80
N GLY A 3 21.99 17.96 25.92
CA GLY A 3 21.66 19.02 24.98
C GLY A 3 21.16 18.55 23.60
N GLU A 4 21.15 17.25 23.33
CA GLU A 4 20.77 16.73 22.00
C GLU A 4 19.30 16.26 21.95
N HIS A 5 18.74 15.81 23.08
CA HIS A 5 17.31 15.46 23.17
C HIS A 5 16.41 16.71 23.15
N ASP A 6 16.78 17.75 23.92
CA ASP A 6 16.05 19.03 24.00
C ASP A 6 15.83 19.67 22.61
N ALA A 7 16.79 19.54 21.70
CA ALA A 7 16.72 20.15 20.37
C ALA A 7 15.66 19.51 19.46
N TRP A 8 15.28 18.25 19.71
CA TRP A 8 14.27 17.53 18.93
C TRP A 8 12.89 17.51 19.61
N ASP A 9 12.85 17.73 20.93
CA ASP A 9 11.62 17.68 21.70
C ASP A 9 10.66 18.85 21.34
N ASP A 10 11.20 19.97 20.85
CA ASP A 10 10.42 21.13 20.38
C ASP A 10 10.03 21.08 18.88
N VAL A 11 10.48 20.07 18.13
CA VAL A 11 10.21 19.98 16.68
C VAL A 11 8.81 19.42 16.41
N VAL A 12 7.97 20.22 15.74
CA VAL A 12 6.60 19.83 15.36
C VAL A 12 6.56 19.28 13.93
N LEU A 13 6.27 17.99 13.79
CA LEU A 13 6.20 17.28 12.51
C LEU A 13 4.78 17.30 11.93
N ASP A 14 4.28 18.49 11.60
CA ASP A 14 2.93 18.67 11.07
C ASP A 14 2.84 18.59 9.53
N ALA A 15 1.67 18.87 8.99
CA ALA A 15 1.42 18.76 7.56
C ALA A 15 2.15 19.82 6.72
N ASP A 16 2.43 21.00 7.27
CA ASP A 16 3.11 22.06 6.54
C ASP A 16 4.62 21.80 6.54
N PHE A 17 5.18 21.33 7.65
CA PHE A 17 6.56 20.81 7.72
C PHE A 17 6.82 19.72 6.67
N ILE A 18 5.89 18.77 6.51
CA ILE A 18 6.03 17.69 5.51
C ILE A 18 5.98 18.25 4.07
N ARG A 19 5.18 19.29 3.81
CA ARG A 19 5.05 19.88 2.46
C ARG A 19 6.25 20.73 2.07
N ASP A 20 6.90 21.35 3.05
CA ASP A 20 8.09 22.18 2.84
C ASP A 20 9.37 21.35 2.62
N ALA A 21 9.31 20.03 2.83
CA ALA A 21 10.44 19.14 2.55
C ALA A 21 10.82 19.21 1.06
N GLU A 22 12.04 19.71 0.80
CA GLU A 22 12.58 19.87 -0.56
C GLU A 22 12.66 18.53 -1.32
N ALA A 23 12.91 17.44 -0.60
CA ALA A 23 13.02 16.11 -1.16
C ALA A 23 11.85 15.22 -0.72
N THR A 24 11.13 14.66 -1.69
CA THR A 24 10.18 13.58 -1.45
C THR A 24 10.87 12.24 -1.66
N GLU A 25 11.47 11.70 -0.62
CA GLU A 25 12.04 10.36 -0.68
C GLU A 25 10.97 9.26 -0.53
N PRO A 26 11.17 8.07 -1.13
CA PRO A 26 10.32 6.94 -0.85
C PRO A 26 10.34 6.62 0.65
N SER A 27 9.15 6.34 1.20
CA SER A 27 9.01 5.90 2.59
C SER A 27 10.03 4.81 2.92
N ALA A 28 10.50 4.77 4.17
CA ALA A 28 11.43 3.73 4.62
C ALA A 28 10.96 2.31 4.21
N ARG A 29 9.64 2.07 4.29
CA ARG A 29 9.01 0.82 3.84
C ARG A 29 9.19 0.55 2.34
N ALA A 30 9.03 1.55 1.48
CA ALA A 30 9.24 1.40 0.05
C ALA A 30 10.70 1.04 -0.26
N ARG A 31 11.67 1.70 0.38
CA ARG A 31 13.10 1.36 0.21
C ARG A 31 13.41 -0.06 0.68
N MET A 32 12.85 -0.49 1.81
CA MET A 32 12.98 -1.87 2.30
C MET A 32 12.38 -2.90 1.32
N LEU A 33 11.22 -2.60 0.74
CA LEU A 33 10.59 -3.48 -0.28
C LEU A 33 11.43 -3.55 -1.55
N THR A 34 11.94 -2.42 -2.04
CA THR A 34 12.83 -2.39 -3.20
C THR A 34 14.09 -3.23 -2.97
N ALA A 35 14.74 -3.08 -1.82
CA ALA A 35 15.92 -3.87 -1.48
C ALA A 35 15.60 -5.37 -1.39
N ARG A 36 14.43 -5.73 -0.83
CA ARG A 36 13.96 -7.12 -0.81
C ARG A 36 13.72 -7.64 -2.22
N TRP A 37 12.98 -6.94 -3.06
CA TRP A 37 12.66 -7.37 -4.42
C TRP A 37 13.85 -7.44 -5.36
N SER A 38 14.87 -6.60 -5.14
CA SER A 38 16.12 -6.72 -5.89
C SER A 38 16.83 -8.06 -5.66
N ARG A 39 16.58 -8.71 -4.52
CA ARG A 39 17.17 -10.01 -4.15
C ARG A 39 16.21 -11.17 -4.41
N GLU A 40 14.94 -10.94 -4.10
CA GLU A 40 13.86 -11.92 -4.10
C GLU A 40 12.65 -11.28 -4.79
N ALA A 41 12.76 -11.12 -6.10
CA ALA A 41 11.65 -10.63 -6.89
C ALA A 41 10.49 -11.62 -6.78
N PRO A 42 9.24 -11.15 -6.61
CA PRO A 42 8.10 -12.04 -6.62
C PRO A 42 7.97 -12.70 -8.00
N GLU A 43 7.50 -13.95 -8.00
CA GLU A 43 7.17 -14.63 -9.26
C GLU A 43 6.14 -13.81 -10.05
N PRO A 44 6.31 -13.69 -11.39
CA PRO A 44 5.38 -12.96 -12.22
C PRO A 44 4.00 -13.61 -12.15
N GLN A 45 3.04 -12.89 -11.57
CA GLN A 45 1.65 -13.31 -11.57
C GLN A 45 1.01 -12.97 -12.92
N PRO A 46 0.12 -13.82 -13.45
CA PRO A 46 -0.63 -13.49 -14.65
C PRO A 46 -1.46 -12.22 -14.41
N TRP A 47 -1.51 -11.33 -15.43
CA TRP A 47 -2.29 -10.08 -15.43
C TRP A 47 -3.76 -10.25 -15.03
N ARG A 48 -4.27 -11.48 -15.18
CA ARG A 48 -5.54 -11.95 -14.64
C ARG A 48 -5.25 -13.16 -13.79
N SER A 49 -5.61 -13.10 -12.52
CA SER A 49 -5.69 -14.30 -11.70
C SER A 49 -6.82 -15.17 -12.27
N ASP A 50 -6.50 -16.41 -12.66
CA ASP A 50 -7.52 -17.39 -13.08
C ASP A 50 -8.53 -17.65 -11.96
N LYS A 51 -8.13 -17.37 -10.72
CA LYS A 51 -8.98 -17.40 -9.55
C LYS A 51 -9.54 -16.01 -9.26
N PRO A 52 -10.86 -15.83 -9.20
CA PRO A 52 -11.42 -14.54 -8.83
C PRO A 52 -10.95 -14.13 -7.43
N PRO A 53 -10.47 -12.89 -7.24
CA PRO A 53 -10.03 -12.41 -5.93
C PRO A 53 -11.23 -12.41 -4.98
N ALA A 54 -11.01 -12.99 -3.80
CA ALA A 54 -11.92 -13.13 -2.68
C ALA A 54 -13.34 -12.54 -2.88
N GLY A 55 -14.31 -13.39 -3.18
CA GLY A 55 -15.72 -13.07 -3.00
C GLY A 55 -16.41 -12.25 -4.08
N TRP A 56 -15.73 -11.81 -5.17
CA TRP A 56 -16.43 -11.20 -6.31
C TRP A 56 -17.15 -12.23 -7.19
N PHE A 57 -17.95 -13.09 -6.57
CA PHE A 57 -19.05 -13.76 -7.26
C PHE A 57 -20.12 -12.70 -7.48
N PHE A 58 -20.08 -12.01 -8.62
CA PHE A 58 -21.33 -11.79 -9.34
C PHE A 58 -21.88 -13.17 -9.61
N SER A 59 -22.63 -13.62 -8.62
CA SER A 59 -23.14 -14.95 -8.47
C SER A 59 -23.94 -15.26 -9.73
N LYS A 60 -23.35 -16.06 -10.61
CA LYS A 60 -24.04 -16.65 -11.75
C LYS A 60 -25.34 -17.30 -11.26
N ALA A 61 -25.28 -17.94 -10.09
CA ALA A 61 -26.42 -18.46 -9.35
C ALA A 61 -27.48 -17.40 -8.99
N ARG A 62 -27.07 -16.21 -8.51
CA ARG A 62 -28.00 -15.11 -8.16
C ARG A 62 -28.55 -14.45 -9.43
N ARG A 63 -27.75 -14.23 -10.48
CA ARG A 63 -28.24 -13.74 -11.79
C ARG A 63 -29.28 -14.69 -12.40
N GLY A 64 -29.10 -16.01 -12.25
CA GLY A 64 -30.08 -17.02 -12.69
C GLY A 64 -31.42 -16.92 -11.95
N LYS A 65 -31.40 -16.60 -10.65
CA LYS A 65 -32.62 -16.45 -9.83
C LYS A 65 -33.44 -15.21 -10.20
N TRP A 66 -32.79 -14.11 -10.59
CA TRP A 66 -33.47 -12.87 -11.00
C TRP A 66 -34.13 -12.99 -12.37
N ARG A 67 -33.57 -13.78 -13.29
CA ARG A 67 -34.17 -14.03 -14.61
C ARG A 67 -35.43 -14.90 -14.60
N ARG A 68 -35.66 -15.69 -13.54
CA ARG A 68 -36.86 -16.54 -13.39
C ARG A 68 -38.04 -15.84 -12.71
N ARG A 69 -37.86 -14.60 -12.27
CA ARG A 69 -38.88 -13.77 -11.62
C ARG A 69 -39.48 -12.71 -12.55
N ARG A 70 -39.09 -12.70 -13.82
CA ARG A 70 -39.61 -11.81 -14.86
C ARG A 70 -40.42 -12.62 -15.85
#